data_AF-A0A2G6TM31-F1
#
_entry.id   AF-A0A2G6TM31-F1
#
_cell.length_a   1.000
_cell.length_b   1.000
_cell.length_c   1.000
_cell.angle_alpha   90.00
_cell.angle_beta   90.00
_cell.angle_gamma   90.00
#
_symmetry.space_group_name_H-M   'P 1'
#
loop_
_entity.id
_entity.type
_entity.pdbx_description
1 polymer ?
#
loop_
_entity_poly.entity_id
_entity_poly.type
_entity_poly.pdbx_seq_one_letter_code
_entity_poly.pdbx_strand_id
1 'polypeptide(L)'
;MSVIKDEDKLLSTIKRIDQKIDKINDQKINAFFESLGLTEREDVPKDYLSWETILIVVPDRHISHELKYYKFSISRLFFVTNPYADQIHIFDFNEWKNSTRNKTQLQIREILKTNFGGVKKPHTDSH
;
A
#
# COMPACT_ATOMS: atom_id res chain seq x y z
N MET A 1 1.72 39.19 21.99
CA MET A 1 0.28 38.93 21.80
C MET A 1 0.16 37.69 20.92
N SER A 2 -0.60 36.68 21.34
CA SER A 2 -0.92 35.55 20.46
C SER A 2 -1.94 36.03 19.41
N VAL A 3 -1.71 35.68 18.15
CA VAL A 3 -2.63 35.96 17.03
C VAL A 3 -3.89 35.08 17.14
N ILE A 4 -3.79 33.96 17.84
CA ILE A 4 -4.85 32.96 17.96
C ILE A 4 -5.57 33.18 19.29
N LYS A 5 -6.90 33.36 19.21
CA LYS A 5 -7.76 33.65 20.37
C LYS A 5 -7.78 32.50 21.40
N ASP A 6 -7.72 31.26 20.92
CA ASP A 6 -7.82 30.05 21.74
C ASP A 6 -7.08 28.90 21.04
N GLU A 7 -5.78 28.84 21.27
CA GLU A 7 -4.85 27.91 20.61
C GLU A 7 -5.11 26.45 21.01
N ASP A 8 -5.38 26.19 22.29
CA ASP A 8 -5.67 24.84 22.80
C ASP A 8 -6.94 24.26 22.18
N LYS A 9 -8.00 25.08 22.06
CA LYS A 9 -9.23 24.66 21.38
C LYS A 9 -9.01 24.40 19.90
N LEU A 10 -8.18 25.21 19.23
CA LEU A 10 -7.84 24.98 17.83
C LEU A 10 -7.08 23.66 17.65
N LEU A 11 -6.01 23.44 18.42
CA LEU A 11 -5.19 22.23 18.35
C LEU A 11 -6.00 20.96 18.66
N SER A 12 -6.84 20.99 19.70
CA SER A 12 -7.72 19.87 20.03
C SER A 12 -8.79 19.62 18.96
N THR A 13 -9.31 20.68 18.32
CA THR A 13 -10.26 20.55 17.21
C THR A 13 -9.62 19.92 15.99
N ILE A 14 -8.42 20.38 15.59
CA ILE A 14 -7.65 19.81 14.47
C ILE A 14 -7.37 18.33 14.73
N LYS A 15 -6.82 17.99 15.90
CA LYS A 15 -6.53 16.60 16.28
C LYS A 15 -7.76 15.69 16.15
N ARG A 16 -8.93 16.17 16.59
CA ARG A 16 -10.19 15.42 16.48
C ARG A 16 -10.65 15.26 15.03
N ILE A 17 -10.43 16.26 14.18
CA ILE A 17 -10.73 16.18 12.74
C ILE A 17 -9.81 15.16 12.09
N ASP A 18 -8.51 15.21 12.36
CA ASP A 18 -7.54 14.26 11.83
C ASP A 18 -7.90 12.82 12.20
N GLN A 19 -8.23 12.56 13.47
CA GLN A 19 -8.72 11.25 13.92
C GLN A 19 -9.97 10.76 13.17
N LYS A 20 -10.86 11.68 12.76
CA LYS A 20 -12.03 11.31 11.95
C LYS A 20 -11.63 11.01 10.51
N ILE A 21 -10.72 11.79 9.94
CA ILE A 21 -10.18 11.57 8.60
C ILE A 21 -9.48 10.21 8.54
N ASP A 22 -8.67 9.87 9.54
CA ASP A 22 -7.97 8.59 9.63
C ASP A 22 -8.96 7.42 9.65
N LYS A 23 -10.00 7.49 10.50
CA LYS A 23 -11.06 6.47 10.54
C LYS A 23 -11.81 6.33 9.21
N ILE A 24 -12.10 7.45 8.53
CA ILE A 24 -12.73 7.43 7.22
C ILE A 24 -11.78 6.80 6.19
N ASN A 25 -10.47 7.08 6.29
CA ASN A 25 -9.50 6.47 5.40
C ASN A 25 -9.37 4.95 5.64
N ASP A 26 -9.40 4.49 6.88
CA ASP A 26 -9.42 3.05 7.21
C ASP A 26 -10.64 2.36 6.60
N GLN A 27 -11.82 3.00 6.65
CA GLN A 27 -13.02 2.49 5.98
C GLN A 27 -12.85 2.40 4.46
N LYS A 28 -12.21 3.41 3.84
CA LYS A 28 -11.90 3.37 2.41
C LYS A 28 -10.93 2.24 2.06
N ILE A 29 -9.89 2.03 2.88
CA ILE A 29 -8.93 0.92 2.69
C ILE A 29 -9.66 -0.41 2.76
N ASN A 30 -10.50 -0.63 3.78
CA ASN A 30 -11.26 -1.87 3.92
C ASN A 30 -12.20 -2.11 2.74
N ALA A 31 -12.99 -1.10 2.33
CA ALA A 31 -13.89 -1.23 1.18
C ALA A 31 -13.12 -1.53 -0.12
N PHE A 32 -11.94 -0.90 -0.30
CA PHE A 32 -11.08 -1.17 -1.43
C PHE A 32 -10.53 -2.60 -1.39
N PHE A 33 -10.05 -3.07 -0.24
CA PHE A 33 -9.51 -4.43 -0.10
C PHE A 33 -10.58 -5.50 -0.23
N GLU A 34 -11.79 -5.25 0.28
CA GLU A 34 -12.96 -6.11 0.08
C GLU A 34 -13.34 -6.20 -1.41
N SER A 35 -13.34 -5.07 -2.14
CA SER A 35 -13.61 -5.08 -3.59
C SER A 35 -12.59 -5.86 -4.41
N LEU A 36 -11.37 -6.03 -3.88
CA LEU A 36 -10.30 -6.83 -4.48
C LEU A 36 -10.25 -8.27 -3.96
N GLY A 37 -11.15 -8.67 -3.05
CA GLY A 37 -11.16 -9.99 -2.40
C GLY A 37 -9.97 -10.23 -1.46
N LEU A 38 -9.27 -9.19 -1.02
CA LEU A 38 -8.08 -9.30 -0.17
C LEU A 38 -8.42 -9.61 1.29
N THR A 39 -9.59 -9.18 1.77
CA THR A 39 -10.00 -9.37 3.16
C THR A 39 -10.27 -10.83 3.53
N GLU A 40 -10.69 -11.64 2.55
CA GLU A 40 -11.01 -13.06 2.70
C GLU A 40 -9.79 -13.97 2.59
N ARG A 41 -8.69 -13.46 2.04
CA ARG A 41 -7.46 -14.20 1.82
C ARG A 41 -6.72 -14.48 3.13
N GLU A 42 -6.15 -15.68 3.24
CA GLU A 42 -5.36 -16.11 4.40
C GLU A 42 -3.97 -15.48 4.43
N ASP A 43 -3.39 -15.19 3.27
CA ASP A 43 -2.05 -14.60 3.15
C ASP A 43 -1.99 -13.11 3.47
N VAL A 44 -3.15 -12.46 3.64
CA VAL A 44 -3.27 -11.03 3.93
C VAL A 44 -3.26 -10.78 5.46
N PRO A 45 -2.28 -10.04 5.99
CA PRO A 45 -2.17 -9.77 7.43
C PRO A 45 -3.38 -8.99 7.96
N LYS A 46 -4.03 -9.43 9.05
CA LYS A 46 -5.26 -8.77 9.54
C LYS A 46 -5.01 -7.42 10.24
N ASP A 47 -3.76 -7.09 10.51
CA ASP A 47 -3.31 -5.86 11.17
C ASP A 47 -2.80 -4.80 10.18
N TYR A 48 -3.05 -4.95 8.88
CA TYR A 48 -2.59 -4.01 7.83
C TYR A 48 -2.98 -2.54 8.09
N LEU A 49 -4.05 -2.28 8.85
CA LEU A 49 -4.49 -0.93 9.20
C LEU A 49 -3.57 -0.24 10.22
N SER A 50 -2.68 -0.97 10.88
CA SER A 50 -1.68 -0.38 11.78
C SER A 50 -0.46 0.17 11.04
N TRP A 51 -0.26 -0.23 9.77
CA TRP A 51 0.90 0.20 9.00
C TRP A 51 0.78 1.66 8.57
N GLU A 52 1.87 2.40 8.65
CA GLU A 52 1.92 3.80 8.21
C GLU A 52 1.56 3.93 6.72
N THR A 53 2.10 3.02 5.90
CA THR A 53 1.79 2.93 4.47
C THR A 53 1.73 1.46 4.07
N ILE A 54 0.66 1.07 3.40
CA ILE A 54 0.45 -0.25 2.86
C ILE A 54 1.06 -0.30 1.46
N LEU A 55 2.06 -1.15 1.27
CA LEU A 55 2.60 -1.48 -0.04
C LEU A 55 1.69 -2.51 -0.70
N ILE A 56 1.15 -2.17 -1.86
CA ILE A 56 0.36 -3.05 -2.72
C ILE A 56 1.24 -3.43 -3.91
N VAL A 57 1.57 -4.72 -3.99
CA VAL A 57 2.31 -5.31 -5.10
C VAL A 57 1.32 -5.89 -6.09
N VAL A 58 1.37 -5.42 -7.33
CA VAL A 58 0.47 -5.86 -8.41
C VAL A 58 1.24 -6.63 -9.49
N PRO A 59 0.66 -7.69 -10.09
CA PRO A 59 1.40 -8.55 -11.01
C PRO A 59 1.59 -7.94 -12.39
N ASP A 60 0.70 -7.03 -12.83
CA ASP A 60 0.74 -6.46 -14.17
C ASP A 60 0.52 -4.94 -14.20
N ARG A 61 1.01 -4.28 -15.26
CA ARG A 61 0.88 -2.84 -15.48
C ARG A 61 -0.56 -2.41 -15.75
N HIS A 62 -1.38 -3.25 -16.38
CA HIS A 62 -2.80 -2.93 -16.62
C HIS A 62 -3.55 -2.79 -15.29
N ILE A 63 -3.39 -3.78 -14.40
CA ILE A 63 -3.92 -3.74 -13.02
C ILE A 63 -3.36 -2.52 -12.28
N SER A 64 -2.06 -2.26 -12.40
CA SER A 64 -1.44 -1.06 -11.80
C SER A 64 -2.12 0.22 -12.26
N HIS A 65 -2.43 0.38 -13.55
CA HIS A 65 -3.10 1.56 -14.08
C HIS A 65 -4.54 1.70 -13.60
N GLU A 66 -5.29 0.61 -13.55
CA GLU A 66 -6.65 0.58 -13.02
C GLU A 66 -6.68 1.03 -11.55
N LEU A 67 -5.76 0.47 -10.75
CA LEU A 67 -5.72 0.74 -9.30
C LEU A 67 -5.05 2.08 -8.95
N LYS A 68 -4.21 2.63 -9.83
CA LYS A 68 -3.45 3.86 -9.57
C LYS A 68 -4.34 5.06 -9.26
N TYR A 69 -5.58 5.10 -9.74
CA TYR A 69 -6.50 6.20 -9.44
C TYR A 69 -6.90 6.24 -7.96
N TYR A 70 -7.03 5.09 -7.30
CA TYR A 70 -7.44 5.01 -5.90
C TYR A 70 -6.40 5.59 -4.94
N LYS A 71 -5.11 5.63 -5.33
CA LYS A 71 -4.05 6.26 -4.51
C LYS A 71 -4.29 7.75 -4.22
N PHE A 72 -5.11 8.41 -5.04
CA PHE A 72 -5.45 9.83 -4.85
C PHE A 72 -6.66 10.02 -3.95
N SER A 73 -7.49 8.99 -3.78
CA SER A 73 -8.72 9.03 -2.98
C SER A 73 -8.57 8.33 -1.62
N ILE A 74 -7.58 7.46 -1.50
CA ILE A 74 -7.25 6.67 -0.32
C ILE A 74 -5.79 6.97 0.04
N SER A 75 -5.58 7.56 1.21
CA SER A 75 -4.23 7.80 1.72
C SER A 75 -3.60 6.50 2.20
N ARG A 76 -2.28 6.51 2.38
CA ARG A 76 -1.48 5.37 2.89
C ARG A 76 -1.36 4.17 1.94
N LEU A 77 -1.77 4.30 0.68
CA LEU A 77 -1.54 3.25 -0.33
C LEU A 77 -0.33 3.58 -1.20
N PHE A 78 0.59 2.63 -1.33
CA PHE A 78 1.72 2.70 -2.27
C PHE A 78 1.69 1.50 -3.21
N PHE A 79 1.89 1.72 -4.52
CA PHE A 79 1.78 0.65 -5.51
C PHE A 79 3.15 0.35 -6.15
N VAL A 80 3.48 -0.94 -6.25
CA VAL A 80 4.64 -1.44 -7.01
C VAL A 80 4.17 -2.52 -7.97
N THR A 81 4.62 -2.46 -9.22
CA THR A 81 4.38 -3.54 -10.18
C THR A 81 5.51 -4.56 -10.07
N ASN A 82 5.16 -5.80 -9.75
CA ASN A 82 6.08 -6.93 -9.73
C ASN A 82 5.60 -7.98 -10.76
N PRO A 83 6.20 -8.05 -11.96
CA PRO A 83 5.80 -9.02 -12.99
C PRO A 83 6.14 -10.47 -12.63
N TYR A 84 6.81 -10.71 -11.50
CA TYR A 84 7.03 -12.05 -10.96
C TYR A 84 5.95 -12.44 -9.95
N ALA A 85 5.02 -11.55 -9.62
CA ALA A 85 3.89 -11.91 -8.77
C ALA A 85 2.80 -12.63 -9.57
N ASP A 86 2.16 -13.59 -8.94
CA ASP A 86 1.03 -14.36 -9.46
C ASP A 86 -0.32 -13.69 -9.18
N GLN A 87 -0.39 -12.90 -8.11
CA GLN A 87 -1.57 -12.17 -7.67
C GLN A 87 -1.17 -10.86 -6.98
N ILE A 88 -2.17 -10.11 -6.50
CA ILE A 88 -1.94 -8.92 -5.69
C ILE A 88 -1.46 -9.36 -4.30
N HIS A 89 -0.42 -8.72 -3.78
CA HIS A 89 0.10 -8.96 -2.43
C HIS A 89 0.17 -7.64 -1.66
N ILE A 90 0.03 -7.68 -0.33
CA ILE A 90 0.19 -6.49 0.52
C ILE A 90 1.30 -6.68 1.56
N PHE A 91 2.02 -5.60 1.86
CA PHE A 91 3.11 -5.58 2.82
C PHE A 91 3.18 -4.25 3.55
N ASP A 92 3.93 -4.19 4.64
CA ASP A 92 4.34 -2.91 5.22
C ASP A 92 5.39 -2.25 4.31
N PHE A 93 5.09 -1.01 3.89
CA PHE A 93 6.02 -0.24 3.06
C PHE A 93 7.36 0.04 3.77
N ASN A 94 7.37 0.14 5.09
CA ASN A 94 8.61 0.37 5.84
C ASN A 94 9.54 -0.84 5.78
N GLU A 95 9.01 -2.06 5.79
CA GLU A 95 9.80 -3.29 5.56
C GLU A 95 10.41 -3.29 4.15
N TRP A 96 9.61 -2.97 3.14
CA TRP A 96 10.07 -2.83 1.76
C TRP A 96 11.18 -1.77 1.64
N LYS A 97 10.95 -0.57 2.17
CA LYS A 97 11.91 0.54 2.13
C LYS A 97 13.22 0.16 2.80
N ASN A 98 13.17 -0.51 3.95
CA ASN A 98 14.36 -0.96 4.66
C ASN A 98 15.12 -2.04 3.88
N SER A 99 14.40 -2.98 3.24
CA SER A 99 15.03 -4.03 2.41
C SER A 99 15.70 -3.50 1.14
N THR A 100 15.24 -2.35 0.63
CA THR A 100 15.69 -1.77 -0.65
C THR A 100 16.57 -0.53 -0.54
N ARG A 101 16.66 0.11 0.64
CA ARG A 101 17.29 1.43 0.87
C ARG A 101 18.67 1.62 0.25
N ASN A 102 19.51 0.58 0.27
CA ASN A 102 20.89 0.62 -0.23
C ASN A 102 21.12 -0.37 -1.38
N LYS A 103 20.05 -0.76 -2.09
CA LYS A 103 20.11 -1.74 -3.18
C LYS A 103 20.08 -1.04 -4.53
N THR A 104 20.85 -1.55 -5.48
CA THR A 104 20.76 -1.11 -6.87
C THR A 104 19.47 -1.61 -7.52
N GLN A 105 19.07 -1.02 -8.64
CA GLN A 105 17.89 -1.47 -9.39
C GLN A 105 17.95 -2.95 -9.79
N LEU A 106 19.15 -3.46 -10.11
CA LEU A 106 19.35 -4.88 -10.40
C LEU A 106 19.12 -5.74 -9.16
N GLN A 107 19.66 -5.33 -8.01
CA GLN A 107 19.45 -6.05 -6.75
C GLN A 107 17.98 -6.02 -6.31
N ILE A 108 17.28 -4.89 -6.48
CA ILE A 108 15.84 -4.77 -6.20
C ILE A 108 15.06 -5.71 -7.12
N ARG A 109 15.41 -5.79 -8.41
CA ARG A 109 14.78 -6.72 -9.36
C ARG A 109 14.99 -8.17 -8.95
N GLU A 110 16.16 -8.55 -8.45
CA GLU A 110 16.40 -9.90 -7.91
C GLU A 110 15.58 -10.15 -6.65
N ILE A 111 15.48 -9.19 -5.74
CA ILE A 111 14.64 -9.29 -4.53
C ILE A 111 13.17 -9.54 -4.92
N LEU A 112 12.64 -8.79 -5.89
CA LEU A 112 11.26 -8.95 -6.35
C LEU A 112 10.96 -10.32 -6.99
N LYS A 113 11.99 -11.08 -7.41
CA LYS A 113 11.76 -12.43 -7.94
C LYS A 113 11.38 -13.40 -6.83
N THR A 114 11.92 -13.26 -5.63
CA THR A 114 11.77 -14.24 -4.55
C THR A 114 10.99 -13.71 -3.36
N ASN A 115 10.98 -12.40 -3.16
CA ASN A 115 10.36 -11.72 -2.04
C ASN A 115 9.27 -10.78 -2.55
N PHE A 116 8.37 -10.37 -1.64
CA PHE A 116 7.28 -9.44 -1.96
C PHE A 116 6.39 -9.92 -3.12
N GLY A 117 5.93 -11.17 -3.02
CA GLY A 117 4.99 -11.78 -3.97
C GLY A 117 5.60 -12.61 -5.11
N GLY A 118 6.92 -12.76 -5.20
CA GLY A 118 7.56 -13.65 -6.19
C GLY A 118 7.29 -15.15 -5.92
N VAL A 119 7.36 -16.10 -6.87
CA VAL A 119 7.72 -16.07 -8.30
C VAL A 119 6.61 -16.74 -9.13
N LYS A 120 6.19 -16.16 -10.25
CA LYS A 120 5.67 -16.89 -11.42
C LYS A 120 6.31 -16.40 -12.72
N LYS A 121 7.08 -17.30 -13.34
CA LYS A 121 7.57 -17.32 -14.73
C LYS A 121 7.83 -18.79 -15.11
N PRO A 122 7.75 -19.26 -16.38
CA PRO A 122 7.54 -18.53 -17.64
C PRO A 122 6.30 -19.01 -18.45
N HIS A 123 5.76 -18.18 -19.34
CA HIS A 123 5.15 -18.70 -20.57
C HIS A 123 6.27 -18.83 -21.60
N THR A 124 6.67 -20.07 -21.89
CA THR A 124 7.41 -20.39 -23.12
C THR A 124 6.38 -20.96 -24.11
N ASP A 125 6.57 -20.63 -25.40
CA ASP A 125 5.83 -21.02 -26.61
C ASP A 125 4.73 -20.04 -27.06
N SER A 126 4.71 -19.44 -28.26
CA SER A 126 5.57 -19.43 -29.45
C SER A 126 5.19 -18.21 -30.31
N HIS A 127 6.15 -17.55 -30.96
CA HIS A 127 6.12 -17.19 -32.39
C HIS A 127 7.42 -16.50 -32.82
#